data_AF-A0A9E2LER6-F1
#
_entry.id   AF-A0A9E2LER6-F1
#
_cell.length_a   1.000
_cell.length_b   1.000
_cell.length_c   1.000
_cell.angle_alpha   90.00
_cell.angle_beta   90.00
_cell.angle_gamma   90.00
#
_symmetry.space_group_name_H-M   'P 1'
#
loop_
_entity.id
_entity.type
_entity.pdbx_description
1 polymer ?
#
loop_
_entity_poly.entity_id
_entity_poly.type
_entity_poly.pdbx_seq_one_letter_code
_entity_poly.pdbx_strand_id
1 'polypeptide(L)'
;MGDQSGRSLPTLADQAEARTIVPAAPNCEDGSGHAPVDAGHDRDHHDHDHDHDDDGHDHEHPFEWPEAIRIGFVAVTAALVWFRIWEPLEAISLIGVVGLLVGGWPILKEAFENVLQRRMTMELSMTIAIVAAAAIGEFFTALIITLFVLVAEVLEGMTVGRGRKAIRDLLEFLPREVSVRRTGAIRT
;
A
#
# COMPACT_ATOMS: atom_id res chain seq x y z
N MET A 1 57.68 24.55 40.32
CA MET A 1 56.85 25.26 39.31
C MET A 1 56.85 24.45 38.03
N GLY A 2 55.68 24.04 37.54
CA GLY A 2 55.49 23.56 36.16
C GLY A 2 55.25 22.05 36.00
N ASP A 3 54.16 21.55 36.58
CA ASP A 3 53.56 20.25 36.25
C ASP A 3 53.12 20.26 34.77
N GLN A 4 53.74 19.42 33.94
CA GLN A 4 53.35 19.20 32.56
C GLN A 4 52.17 18.21 32.54
N SER A 5 50.97 18.75 32.71
CA SER A 5 49.71 18.04 32.47
C SER A 5 49.58 17.70 30.98
N GLY A 6 50.10 16.54 30.60
CA GLY A 6 49.86 15.92 29.31
C GLY A 6 48.37 15.61 29.18
N ARG A 7 47.62 16.48 28.50
CA ARG A 7 46.25 16.17 28.06
C ARG A 7 46.32 14.99 27.11
N SER A 8 46.05 13.80 27.62
CA SER A 8 45.72 12.62 26.85
C SER A 8 44.44 12.92 26.08
N LEU A 9 44.59 13.27 24.80
CA LEU A 9 43.45 13.39 23.89
C LEU A 9 42.72 12.03 23.89
N PRO A 10 41.39 12.01 24.09
CA PRO A 10 40.64 10.76 24.03
C PRO A 10 40.91 10.12 22.66
N THR A 11 41.39 8.89 22.69
CA THR A 11 41.67 8.11 21.49
C THR A 11 40.36 7.98 20.69
N LEU A 12 40.42 7.99 19.36
CA LEU A 12 39.23 7.86 18.51
C LEU A 12 38.40 6.60 18.83
N ALA A 13 39.03 5.56 19.39
CA ALA A 13 38.33 4.37 19.90
C ALA A 13 37.44 4.66 21.14
N ASP A 14 37.84 5.59 22.00
CA ASP A 14 37.09 6.02 23.19
C ASP A 14 35.85 6.85 22.79
N GLN A 15 36.01 7.69 21.76
CA GLN A 15 34.91 8.45 21.13
C GLN A 15 33.92 7.54 20.38
N ALA A 16 34.39 6.44 19.80
CA ALA A 16 33.54 5.45 19.13
C ALA A 16 32.74 4.60 20.12
N GLU A 17 33.31 4.26 21.28
CA GLU A 17 32.63 3.53 22.35
C GLU A 17 31.45 4.35 22.93
N ALA A 18 31.66 5.64 23.18
CA ALA A 18 30.60 6.53 23.67
C ALA A 18 29.44 6.73 22.67
N ARG A 19 29.67 6.55 21.36
CA ARG A 19 28.65 6.72 20.31
C ARG A 19 27.94 5.43 19.89
N THR A 20 28.47 4.26 20.23
CA THR A 20 27.96 2.96 19.75
C THR A 20 27.15 2.21 20.81
N ILE A 21 27.19 2.63 22.07
CA ILE A 21 26.36 2.04 23.12
C ILE A 21 24.99 2.74 23.11
N VAL A 22 24.02 2.16 22.41
CA VAL A 22 22.61 2.39 22.73
C VAL A 22 22.44 1.93 24.18
N PRO A 23 22.09 2.80 25.14
CA PRO A 23 21.90 2.37 26.51
C PRO A 23 20.85 1.28 26.54
N ALA A 24 21.24 0.10 27.03
CA ALA A 24 20.30 -0.97 27.32
C ALA A 24 19.19 -0.39 28.19
N ALA A 25 17.94 -0.56 27.75
CA ALA A 25 16.77 -0.17 28.52
C ALA A 25 16.91 -0.73 29.94
N PRO A 26 16.81 0.09 31.00
CA PRO A 26 16.98 -0.40 32.36
C PRO A 26 15.81 -1.35 32.67
N ASN A 27 16.16 -2.50 33.23
CA ASN A 27 15.24 -3.50 33.78
C ASN A 27 14.08 -2.82 34.51
N CYS A 28 12.85 -3.06 34.05
CA CYS A 28 11.67 -2.85 34.87
C CYS A 28 11.66 -3.95 35.94
N GLU A 29 12.21 -3.63 37.10
CA GLU A 29 12.09 -4.45 38.31
C GLU A 29 10.62 -4.52 38.71
N ASP A 30 10.00 -5.68 38.52
CA ASP A 30 8.70 -6.03 39.07
C ASP A 30 8.85 -6.26 40.58
N GLY A 31 8.43 -5.26 41.34
CA GLY A 31 8.39 -5.27 42.79
C GLY A 31 7.22 -4.45 43.28
N SER A 32 6.00 -4.98 43.16
CA SER A 32 4.86 -4.50 43.93
C SER A 32 4.02 -5.66 44.44
N GLY A 33 4.07 -5.85 45.76
CA GLY A 33 3.25 -6.83 46.45
C GLY A 33 1.77 -6.47 46.38
N HIS A 34 0.95 -7.45 46.03
CA HIS A 34 -0.49 -7.40 46.19
C HIS A 34 -0.95 -8.61 47.02
N ALA A 35 -1.59 -8.28 48.16
CA ALA A 35 -2.24 -9.22 49.07
C ALA A 35 -3.37 -9.99 48.38
N PRO A 36 -3.79 -11.17 48.89
CA PRO A 36 -4.87 -11.92 48.28
C PRO A 36 -6.21 -11.23 48.58
N VAL A 37 -6.91 -10.82 47.53
CA VAL A 37 -8.30 -10.39 47.62
C VAL A 37 -9.15 -11.49 47.00
N ASP A 38 -9.85 -12.22 47.86
CA ASP A 38 -10.96 -13.10 47.52
C ASP A 38 -12.14 -12.24 47.05
N ALA A 39 -12.61 -12.42 45.81
CA ALA A 39 -13.98 -12.07 45.40
C ALA A 39 -14.30 -12.58 43.98
N GLY A 40 -15.25 -13.52 43.90
CA GLY A 40 -16.24 -13.61 42.82
C GLY A 40 -15.77 -14.06 41.44
N HIS A 41 -15.80 -15.37 41.20
CA HIS A 41 -15.91 -15.92 39.84
C HIS A 41 -17.37 -15.84 39.39
N ASP A 42 -17.66 -14.97 38.42
CA ASP A 42 -18.71 -15.16 37.41
C ASP A 42 -18.19 -14.52 36.12
N ARG A 43 -17.65 -15.36 35.24
CA ARG A 43 -17.33 -14.99 33.85
C ARG A 43 -18.08 -15.95 32.96
N ASP A 44 -19.12 -15.41 32.32
CA ASP A 44 -19.71 -15.99 31.11
C ASP A 44 -18.60 -16.13 30.06
N HIS A 45 -18.12 -17.35 29.88
CA HIS A 45 -17.31 -17.72 28.73
C HIS A 45 -18.24 -17.84 27.53
N HIS A 46 -18.20 -16.84 26.65
CA HIS A 46 -18.63 -17.01 25.27
C HIS A 46 -17.62 -17.92 24.57
N ASP A 47 -18.00 -19.17 24.36
CA ASP A 47 -17.34 -20.09 23.43
C ASP A 47 -17.49 -19.51 22.02
N HIS A 48 -16.39 -18.98 21.49
CA HIS A 48 -16.23 -18.75 20.06
C HIS A 48 -15.54 -19.99 19.48
N ASP A 49 -16.36 -20.92 19.00
CA ASP A 49 -15.91 -21.98 18.09
C ASP A 49 -15.37 -21.31 16.81
N HIS A 50 -14.05 -21.30 16.70
CA HIS A 50 -13.37 -21.02 15.45
C HIS A 50 -13.34 -22.33 14.64
N ASP A 51 -14.39 -22.54 13.85
CA ASP A 51 -14.33 -23.47 12.71
C ASP A 51 -13.31 -22.91 11.70
N HIS A 52 -12.13 -23.51 11.73
CA HIS A 52 -11.11 -23.36 10.70
C HIS A 52 -11.51 -24.24 9.50
N ASP A 53 -12.29 -23.68 8.59
CA ASP A 53 -12.37 -24.20 7.23
C ASP A 53 -11.06 -23.89 6.50
N ASP A 54 -10.37 -24.98 6.21
CA ASP A 54 -9.15 -25.12 5.44
C ASP A 54 -9.42 -24.82 3.95
N ASP A 55 -9.09 -23.61 3.50
CA ASP A 55 -8.94 -23.31 2.07
C ASP A 55 -7.58 -22.65 1.84
N GLY A 56 -6.58 -23.51 1.61
CA GLY A 56 -5.28 -23.12 1.11
C GLY A 56 -5.38 -22.60 -0.32
N HIS A 57 -5.22 -21.29 -0.50
CA HIS A 57 -4.78 -20.71 -1.76
C HIS A 57 -3.75 -19.59 -1.52
N ASP A 58 -2.48 -20.00 -1.60
CA ASP A 58 -1.33 -19.12 -1.81
C ASP A 58 -1.50 -18.36 -3.15
N HIS A 59 -2.00 -17.13 -3.08
CA HIS A 59 -2.07 -16.23 -4.24
C HIS A 59 -0.84 -15.33 -4.30
N GLU A 60 0.27 -15.86 -4.80
CA GLU A 60 1.36 -15.03 -5.32
C GLU A 60 0.90 -14.33 -6.62
N HIS A 61 0.79 -13.01 -6.57
CA HIS A 61 0.41 -12.13 -7.68
C HIS A 61 1.28 -12.33 -8.94
N PRO A 62 0.66 -12.52 -10.12
CA PRO A 62 0.94 -11.57 -11.19
C PRO A 62 -0.30 -11.30 -12.05
N PHE A 63 -0.68 -10.03 -12.15
CA PHE A 63 -1.78 -9.54 -12.99
C PHE A 63 -3.17 -10.02 -12.57
N GLU A 64 -3.99 -9.09 -12.11
CA GLU A 64 -5.43 -9.29 -12.12
C GLU A 64 -5.87 -9.37 -13.59
N TRP A 65 -5.82 -10.57 -14.17
CA TRP A 65 -6.46 -10.94 -15.43
C TRP A 65 -7.83 -10.26 -15.66
N PRO A 66 -8.71 -10.12 -14.65
CA PRO A 66 -9.96 -9.39 -14.82
C PRO A 66 -9.78 -7.88 -15.10
N GLU A 67 -8.72 -7.22 -14.64
CA GLU A 67 -8.42 -5.82 -14.99
C GLU A 67 -7.95 -5.71 -16.44
N ALA A 68 -7.04 -6.59 -16.88
CA ALA A 68 -6.56 -6.61 -18.25
C ALA A 68 -7.69 -6.88 -19.27
N ILE A 69 -8.59 -7.81 -18.96
CA ILE A 69 -9.78 -8.09 -19.78
C ILE A 69 -10.69 -6.86 -19.83
N ARG A 70 -10.91 -6.18 -18.71
CA ARG A 70 -11.73 -4.96 -18.65
C ARG A 70 -11.13 -3.81 -19.47
N ILE A 71 -9.84 -3.53 -19.31
CA ILE A 71 -9.12 -2.53 -20.11
C ILE A 71 -9.21 -2.86 -21.59
N GLY A 72 -9.00 -4.13 -21.96
CA GLY A 72 -9.14 -4.61 -23.33
C GLY A 72 -10.55 -4.41 -23.88
N PHE A 73 -11.59 -4.71 -23.10
CA PHE A 73 -12.98 -4.47 -23.49
C PHE A 73 -13.26 -2.99 -23.72
N VAL A 74 -12.84 -2.11 -22.80
CA VAL A 74 -13.01 -0.66 -22.94
C VAL A 74 -12.30 -0.14 -24.19
N ALA A 75 -11.06 -0.58 -24.43
CA ALA A 75 -10.31 -0.22 -25.64
C ALA A 75 -11.01 -0.68 -26.93
N VAL A 76 -11.56 -1.89 -26.95
CA VAL A 76 -12.35 -2.40 -28.08
C VAL A 76 -13.61 -1.56 -28.29
N THR A 77 -14.35 -1.23 -27.23
CA THR A 77 -15.55 -0.38 -27.36
C THR A 77 -15.22 1.04 -27.84
N ALA A 78 -14.11 1.62 -27.37
CA ALA A 78 -13.63 2.92 -27.84
C ALA A 78 -13.26 2.87 -29.33
N ALA A 79 -12.60 1.80 -29.78
CA ALA A 79 -12.29 1.59 -31.20
C ALA A 79 -13.57 1.41 -32.04
N LEU A 80 -14.55 0.66 -31.56
CA LEU A 80 -15.83 0.47 -32.26
C LEU A 80 -16.61 1.79 -32.41
N VAL A 81 -16.59 2.65 -31.38
CA VAL A 81 -17.15 4.01 -31.45
C VAL A 81 -16.37 4.86 -32.47
N TRP A 82 -15.03 4.83 -32.42
CA TRP A 82 -14.17 5.59 -33.34
C TRP A 82 -14.41 5.26 -34.81
N PHE A 83 -14.54 3.97 -35.15
CA PHE A 83 -14.71 3.52 -36.53
C PHE A 83 -16.12 3.71 -37.09
N ARG A 84 -17.08 4.28 -36.32
CA ARG A 84 -18.51 4.46 -36.69
C ARG A 84 -19.14 3.23 -37.34
N ILE A 85 -18.69 2.02 -36.97
CA ILE A 85 -19.09 0.75 -37.62
C ILE A 85 -20.58 0.44 -37.43
N TRP A 86 -21.25 1.09 -36.48
CA TRP A 86 -22.66 0.86 -36.19
C TRP A 86 -23.35 2.10 -35.59
N GLU A 87 -23.50 3.16 -36.38
CA GLU A 87 -24.32 4.31 -35.98
C GLU A 87 -25.61 4.38 -36.80
N PRO A 88 -26.76 3.93 -36.27
CA PRO A 88 -28.07 4.22 -36.85
C PRO A 88 -28.55 5.65 -36.55
N LEU A 89 -27.99 6.32 -35.53
CA LEU A 89 -28.42 7.64 -35.03
C LEU A 89 -27.21 8.42 -34.49
N GLU A 90 -26.97 9.63 -35.01
CA GLU A 90 -25.80 10.47 -34.67
C GLU A 90 -25.74 10.99 -33.22
N ALA A 91 -26.79 10.77 -32.42
CA ALA A 91 -26.94 11.46 -31.13
C ALA A 91 -26.59 10.62 -29.90
N ILE A 92 -26.72 9.29 -29.93
CA ILE A 92 -26.49 8.43 -28.76
C ILE A 92 -25.91 7.09 -29.21
N SER A 93 -24.61 6.89 -28.98
CA SER A 93 -23.97 5.60 -29.23
C SER A 93 -24.31 4.64 -28.09
N LEU A 94 -25.26 3.74 -28.31
CA LEU A 94 -25.63 2.70 -27.33
C LEU A 94 -24.41 1.86 -26.92
N ILE A 95 -23.51 1.60 -27.87
CA ILE A 95 -22.24 0.90 -27.64
C ILE A 95 -21.33 1.72 -26.71
N GLY A 96 -21.34 3.05 -26.84
CA GLY A 96 -20.55 3.96 -26.03
C GLY A 96 -21.03 4.01 -24.58
N VAL A 97 -22.35 4.04 -24.38
CA VAL A 97 -22.97 3.96 -23.04
C VAL A 97 -22.61 2.65 -22.35
N VAL A 98 -22.75 1.52 -23.04
CA VAL A 98 -22.44 0.20 -22.47
C VAL A 98 -20.95 0.07 -22.16
N GLY A 99 -20.07 0.49 -23.08
CA GLY A 99 -18.63 0.50 -22.86
C GLY A 99 -18.24 1.36 -21.66
N LEU A 100 -18.86 2.54 -21.53
CA LEU A 100 -18.58 3.46 -20.43
C LEU A 100 -19.11 2.94 -19.10
N LEU A 101 -20.28 2.31 -19.08
CA LEU A 101 -20.82 1.70 -17.86
C LEU A 101 -19.93 0.57 -17.37
N VAL A 102 -19.49 -0.32 -18.26
CA VAL A 102 -18.62 -1.45 -17.89
C VAL A 102 -17.23 -0.97 -17.48
N GLY A 103 -16.64 -0.04 -18.22
CA GLY A 103 -15.31 0.51 -17.93
C GLY A 103 -15.28 1.45 -16.73
N GLY A 104 -16.31 2.26 -16.57
CA GLY A 104 -16.46 3.25 -15.52
C GLY A 104 -16.94 2.67 -14.19
N TRP A 105 -17.57 1.49 -14.18
CA TRP A 105 -18.10 0.86 -12.95
C TRP A 105 -17.12 0.84 -11.76
N PRO A 106 -15.85 0.38 -11.88
CA PRO A 106 -14.92 0.36 -10.76
C PRO A 106 -14.62 1.77 -10.23
N ILE A 107 -14.32 2.70 -11.12
CA ILE A 107 -14.00 4.10 -10.80
C ILE A 107 -15.18 4.77 -10.10
N LEU A 108 -16.40 4.54 -10.60
CA LEU A 108 -17.64 5.05 -9.99
C LEU A 108 -17.89 4.45 -8.61
N LYS A 109 -17.61 3.15 -8.43
CA LYS A 109 -17.79 2.46 -7.14
C LYS A 109 -16.84 3.04 -6.09
N GLU A 110 -15.56 3.17 -6.41
CA GLU A 110 -14.55 3.72 -5.50
C GLU A 110 -14.84 5.17 -5.15
N ALA A 111 -15.21 5.98 -6.15
CA ALA A 111 -15.64 7.35 -5.91
C ALA A 111 -16.89 7.41 -5.03
N PHE A 112 -17.89 6.57 -5.25
CA PHE A 112 -19.09 6.56 -4.41
C PHE A 112 -18.77 6.26 -2.94
N GLU A 113 -17.86 5.31 -2.69
CA GLU A 113 -17.39 4.97 -1.35
C GLU A 113 -16.63 6.14 -0.70
N ASN A 114 -15.79 6.84 -1.46
CA ASN A 114 -15.09 8.04 -1.00
C ASN A 114 -16.03 9.22 -0.69
N VAL A 115 -17.06 9.43 -1.52
CA VAL A 115 -18.10 10.45 -1.24
C VAL A 115 -18.80 10.13 0.07
N LEU A 116 -19.14 8.86 0.29
CA LEU A 116 -19.82 8.41 1.50
C LEU A 116 -18.96 8.64 2.75
N GLN A 117 -17.64 8.43 2.62
CA GLN A 117 -16.66 8.74 3.65
C GLN A 117 -16.32 10.24 3.78
N ARG A 118 -16.94 11.11 2.97
CA ARG A 118 -16.68 12.56 2.89
C ARG A 118 -15.20 12.93 2.66
N ARG A 119 -14.46 12.07 1.94
CA ARG A 119 -13.07 12.32 1.57
C ARG A 119 -13.01 12.88 0.17
N MET A 120 -12.36 14.03 0.00
CA MET A 120 -12.08 14.57 -1.33
C MET A 120 -10.84 13.87 -1.88
N THR A 121 -11.05 12.79 -2.64
CA THR A 121 -9.98 11.99 -3.26
C THR A 121 -9.80 12.32 -4.73
N MET A 122 -8.66 11.90 -5.30
CA MET A 122 -8.38 12.03 -6.73
C MET A 122 -9.41 11.27 -7.58
N GLU A 123 -9.86 10.11 -7.10
CA GLU A 123 -10.90 9.27 -7.72
C GLU A 123 -12.23 10.00 -7.90
N LEU A 124 -12.61 10.88 -6.95
CA LEU A 124 -13.80 11.73 -7.09
C LEU A 124 -13.67 12.68 -8.28
N SER A 125 -12.54 13.40 -8.35
CA SER A 125 -12.28 14.35 -9.45
C SER A 125 -12.30 13.64 -10.79
N MET A 126 -11.71 12.45 -10.85
CA MET A 126 -11.66 11.61 -12.05
C MET A 126 -13.04 11.18 -12.50
N THR A 127 -13.87 10.71 -11.56
CA THR A 127 -15.25 10.28 -11.83
C THR A 127 -16.12 11.43 -12.31
N ILE A 128 -16.01 12.61 -11.69
CA ILE A 128 -16.76 13.79 -12.10
C ILE A 128 -16.41 14.20 -13.53
N ALA A 129 -15.14 14.11 -13.92
CA ALA A 129 -14.73 14.40 -15.30
C ALA A 129 -15.35 13.44 -16.32
N ILE A 130 -15.36 12.14 -16.01
CA ILE A 130 -15.97 11.11 -16.87
C ILE A 130 -17.48 11.32 -16.99
N VAL A 131 -18.16 11.57 -15.86
CA VAL A 131 -19.61 11.83 -15.82
C VAL A 131 -19.95 13.12 -16.58
N ALA A 132 -19.14 14.17 -16.46
CA ALA A 132 -19.35 15.43 -17.18
C ALA A 132 -19.25 15.24 -18.70
N ALA A 133 -18.25 14.49 -19.18
CA ALA A 133 -18.11 14.16 -20.60
C ALA A 133 -19.31 13.33 -21.11
N ALA A 134 -19.75 12.34 -20.32
CA ALA A 134 -20.91 11.53 -20.64
C ALA A 134 -22.22 12.36 -20.65
N ALA A 135 -22.37 13.31 -19.74
CA ALA A 135 -23.56 14.16 -19.63
C ALA A 135 -23.74 15.10 -20.84
N ILE A 136 -22.64 15.49 -21.50
CA ILE A 136 -22.67 16.29 -22.73
C ILE A 136 -22.93 15.41 -23.98
N GLY A 137 -22.95 14.08 -23.83
CA GLY A 137 -23.17 13.12 -24.92
C GLY A 137 -21.90 12.69 -25.65
N GLU A 138 -20.72 13.14 -25.20
CA GLU A 138 -19.42 12.86 -25.79
C GLU A 138 -18.86 11.51 -25.30
N PHE A 139 -19.53 10.41 -25.66
CA PHE A 139 -19.18 9.06 -25.19
C PHE A 139 -17.79 8.60 -25.64
N PHE A 140 -17.34 9.00 -26.83
CA PHE A 140 -15.99 8.68 -27.29
C PHE A 140 -14.92 9.29 -26.39
N THR A 141 -15.07 10.58 -26.08
CA THR A 141 -14.17 11.30 -25.18
C THR A 141 -14.19 10.69 -23.77
N ALA A 142 -15.38 10.38 -23.25
CA ALA A 142 -15.51 9.73 -21.94
C ALA A 142 -14.83 8.35 -21.88
N LEU A 143 -14.94 7.55 -22.95
CA LEU A 143 -14.27 6.25 -23.07
C LEU A 143 -12.75 6.38 -23.11
N ILE A 144 -12.23 7.36 -23.85
CA ILE A 144 -10.78 7.62 -23.89
C ILE A 144 -10.27 7.99 -22.50
N ILE A 145 -10.93 8.93 -21.82
CA ILE A 145 -10.54 9.33 -20.46
C ILE A 145 -10.53 8.09 -19.56
N THR A 146 -11.62 7.32 -19.54
CA THR A 146 -11.74 6.08 -18.76
C THR A 146 -10.64 5.07 -19.07
N LEU A 147 -10.26 4.91 -20.34
CA LEU A 147 -9.18 4.00 -20.73
C LEU A 147 -7.83 4.43 -20.15
N PHE A 148 -7.46 5.71 -20.28
CA PHE A 148 -6.20 6.23 -19.73
C PHE A 148 -6.15 6.11 -18.21
N VAL A 149 -7.28 6.36 -17.57
CA VAL A 149 -7.48 6.21 -16.13
C VAL A 149 -7.19 4.78 -15.68
N LEU A 150 -7.85 3.79 -16.28
CA LEU A 150 -7.64 2.38 -15.92
C LEU A 150 -6.19 1.94 -16.15
N VAL A 151 -5.56 2.43 -17.22
CA VAL A 151 -4.14 2.16 -17.48
C VAL A 151 -3.25 2.79 -16.40
N ALA A 152 -3.56 4.01 -15.95
CA ALA A 152 -2.79 4.69 -14.91
C ALA A 152 -2.88 3.96 -13.55
N GLU A 153 -4.06 3.49 -13.17
CA GLU A 153 -4.26 2.71 -11.93
C GLU A 153 -3.39 1.44 -11.91
N VAL A 154 -3.38 0.69 -13.03
CA VAL A 154 -2.52 -0.50 -13.15
C VAL A 154 -1.03 -0.13 -13.10
N LEU A 155 -0.63 0.96 -13.76
CA LEU A 155 0.76 1.44 -13.71
C LEU A 155 1.18 1.87 -12.30
N GLU A 156 0.28 2.51 -11.56
CA GLU A 156 0.49 2.89 -10.16
C GLU A 156 0.71 1.67 -9.28
N GLY A 157 -0.17 0.67 -9.35
CA GLY A 157 -0.05 -0.57 -8.60
C GLY A 157 1.28 -1.30 -8.86
N MET A 158 1.67 -1.41 -10.14
CA MET A 158 2.96 -2.01 -10.49
C MET A 158 4.15 -1.20 -9.97
N THR A 159 4.06 0.12 -9.95
CA THR A 159 5.14 1.00 -9.48
C THR A 159 5.29 0.94 -7.97
N VAL A 160 4.19 0.96 -7.22
CA VAL A 160 4.19 0.80 -5.76
C VAL A 160 4.71 -0.57 -5.37
N GLY A 161 4.26 -1.64 -6.04
CA GLY A 161 4.73 -3.01 -5.79
C GLY A 161 6.23 -3.16 -6.02
N ARG A 162 6.74 -2.67 -7.16
CA ARG A 162 8.18 -2.66 -7.47
C ARG A 162 8.98 -1.83 -6.47
N GLY A 163 8.48 -0.66 -6.09
CA GLY A 163 9.13 0.20 -5.09
C GLY A 163 9.23 -0.48 -3.72
N ARG A 164 8.15 -1.10 -3.25
CA ARG A 164 8.13 -1.84 -1.97
C ARG A 164 9.09 -3.03 -1.98
N LYS A 165 9.17 -3.76 -3.10
CA LYS A 165 10.13 -4.85 -3.28
C LYS A 165 11.58 -4.35 -3.23
N ALA A 166 11.91 -3.31 -3.98
CA ALA A 166 13.26 -2.74 -3.96
C ALA A 166 13.70 -2.28 -2.55
N ILE A 167 12.79 -1.68 -1.78
CA ILE A 167 13.06 -1.31 -0.38
C ILE A 167 13.25 -2.55 0.49
N ARG A 168 12.44 -3.61 0.29
CA ARG A 168 12.59 -4.88 1.01
C ARG A 168 13.96 -5.49 0.78
N ASP A 169 14.35 -5.58 -0.48
CA ASP A 169 15.64 -6.17 -0.89
C ASP A 169 16.79 -5.37 -0.26
N LEU A 170 16.71 -4.03 -0.26
CA LEU A 170 17.70 -3.18 0.41
C LEU A 170 17.77 -3.42 1.93
N LEU A 171 16.63 -3.59 2.59
CA LEU A 171 16.58 -3.88 4.03
C LEU A 171 17.13 -5.27 4.35
N GLU A 172 17.02 -6.23 3.44
CA GLU A 172 17.60 -7.57 3.60
C GLU A 172 19.13 -7.56 3.47
N PHE A 173 19.69 -6.66 2.65
CA PHE A 173 21.14 -6.48 2.54
C PHE A 173 21.82 -5.87 3.79
N LEU A 174 21.05 -5.32 4.74
CA LEU A 174 21.62 -4.78 5.98
C LEU A 174 22.08 -5.92 6.91
N PRO A 175 23.40 -6.04 7.20
CA PRO A 175 23.91 -7.09 8.08
C PRO A 175 23.35 -6.91 9.49
N ARG A 176 22.76 -7.97 10.03
CA ARG A 176 22.16 -7.98 11.37
C ARG A 176 23.19 -8.02 12.50
N GLU A 177 24.37 -8.57 12.21
CA GLU A 177 25.48 -8.71 13.15
C GLU A 177 26.79 -8.31 12.46
N VAL A 178 27.70 -7.70 13.22
CA VAL A 178 28.99 -7.24 12.69
C VAL A 178 30.09 -7.61 13.66
N SER A 179 31.02 -8.45 13.22
CA SER A 179 32.17 -8.82 14.05
C SER A 179 33.18 -7.66 14.13
N VAL A 180 33.49 -7.22 15.35
CA VAL A 180 34.47 -6.16 15.62
C VAL A 180 35.75 -6.79 16.17
N ARG A 181 36.89 -6.47 15.58
CA ARG A 181 38.21 -6.90 16.07
C ARG A 181 38.81 -5.84 16.99
N ARG A 182 39.03 -6.17 18.26
CA ARG A 182 39.77 -5.33 19.22
C ARG A 182 40.91 -6.13 19.85
N THR A 183 42.11 -5.58 19.82
CA THR A 183 43.30 -6.07 20.56
C THR A 183 43.48 -7.60 20.47
N GLY A 184 43.43 -8.14 19.25
CA GLY A 184 43.63 -9.57 19.00
C GLY A 184 42.41 -10.49 19.21
N ALA A 185 41.31 -10.00 19.78
CA ALA A 185 40.07 -10.74 19.95
C ALA A 185 38.97 -10.27 18.98
N ILE A 186 38.13 -11.20 18.50
CA ILE A 186 36.96 -10.93 17.66
C ILE A 186 35.73 -11.05 18.57
N ARG A 187 34.88 -10.01 18.59
CA ARG A 187 33.56 -10.05 19.24
C ARG A 187 32.48 -9.81 18.18
N THR A 188 31.50 -10.70 18.11
CA THR A 188 30.29 -10.60 17.28
C THR A 188 29.25 -9.72 17.94
#